data_AF-A0A923AQ76-F1
#
_entry.id   AF-A0A923AQ76-F1
#
_cell.length_a   1.000
_cell.length_b   1.000
_cell.length_c   1.000
_cell.angle_alpha   90.00
_cell.angle_beta   90.00
_cell.angle_gamma   90.00
#
_symmetry.space_group_name_H-M   'P 1'
#
loop_
_entity.id
_entity.type
_entity.pdbx_description
1 polymer ?
#
loop_
_entity_poly.entity_id
_entity_poly.type
_entity_poly.pdbx_seq_one_letter_code
_entity_poly.pdbx_strand_id
1 'polypeptide(L)'
;MELLNVIAAAVAAFAFGAVWYMTMSKPWMAAAEIKVGPDGRPANASDKMPFVIGLVGMLLAAGMMRYIFGMAAIDTVGKGVTTGLGIGAFSVMPWIAMNYAFGQRKFMLTVIDGVNVTVGCGIIGLVLMLF
;
A
#
# COMPACT_ATOMS: atom_id res chain seq x y z
N MET A 1 -2.10 6.31 -23.06
CA MET A 1 -0.82 6.15 -22.34
C MET A 1 -1.02 6.39 -20.84
N GLU A 2 -1.64 7.49 -20.45
CA GLU A 2 -1.85 7.84 -19.03
C GLU A 2 -2.64 6.82 -18.22
N LEU A 3 -3.76 6.30 -18.75
CA LEU A 3 -4.55 5.28 -18.06
C LEU A 3 -3.76 3.97 -17.88
N LEU A 4 -2.95 3.59 -18.87
CA LEU A 4 -2.12 2.40 -18.80
C LEU A 4 -1.00 2.57 -17.76
N ASN A 5 -0.44 3.78 -17.63
CA ASN A 5 0.54 4.11 -16.61
C ASN A 5 -0.06 4.03 -15.19
N VAL A 6 -1.25 4.58 -14.98
CA VAL A 6 -1.97 4.43 -13.71
C VAL A 6 -2.21 2.97 -13.36
N ILE A 7 -2.66 2.15 -14.32
CA ILE A 7 -2.89 0.72 -14.11
C ILE A 7 -1.57 0.00 -13.79
N ALA A 8 -0.49 0.28 -14.53
CA ALA A 8 0.82 -0.31 -14.29
C ALA A 8 1.36 0.04 -12.90
N ALA A 9 1.24 1.30 -12.48
CA ALA A 9 1.65 1.77 -11.16
C ALA A 9 0.86 1.08 -10.03
N ALA A 10 -0.45 0.95 -10.20
CA ALA A 10 -1.31 0.25 -9.25
C ALA A 10 -0.95 -1.24 -9.13
N VAL A 11 -0.72 -1.92 -10.26
CA VAL A 11 -0.32 -3.34 -10.28
C VAL A 11 1.06 -3.54 -9.64
N ALA A 12 2.02 -2.64 -9.91
CA ALA A 12 3.35 -2.72 -9.31
C ALA A 12 3.30 -2.60 -7.77
N ALA A 13 2.54 -1.64 -7.26
CA ALA A 13 2.36 -1.47 -5.82
C ALA A 13 1.56 -2.61 -5.18
N PHE A 14 0.55 -3.13 -5.87
CA PHE A 14 -0.22 -4.29 -5.40
C PHE A 14 0.64 -5.56 -5.33
N ALA A 15 1.47 -5.80 -6.36
CA ALA A 15 2.41 -6.92 -6.38
C ALA A 15 3.44 -6.81 -5.25
N PHE A 16 3.96 -5.60 -5.01
CA PHE A 16 4.81 -5.35 -3.85
C PHE A 16 4.09 -5.67 -2.54
N GLY A 17 2.86 -5.19 -2.35
CA GLY A 17 2.08 -5.47 -1.14
C GLY A 17 1.88 -6.96 -0.91
N ALA A 18 1.60 -7.73 -1.97
CA ALA A 18 1.50 -9.18 -1.87
C ALA A 18 2.81 -9.82 -1.38
N VAL A 19 3.95 -9.44 -1.97
CA VAL A 19 5.27 -9.93 -1.55
C VAL A 19 5.59 -9.52 -0.11
N TRP A 20 5.30 -8.29 0.26
CA TRP A 20 5.50 -7.75 1.61
C TRP A 20 4.72 -8.54 2.66
N TYR A 21 3.41 -8.73 2.46
CA TYR A 21 2.58 -9.48 3.41
C TYR A 21 2.87 -10.97 3.42
N MET A 22 3.30 -11.58 2.31
CA MET A 22 3.79 -12.96 2.33
C MET A 22 5.05 -13.09 3.21
N THR A 23 5.99 -12.15 3.05
CA THR A 23 7.25 -12.11 3.82
C THR A 23 7.00 -11.83 5.30
N MET A 24 6.08 -10.90 5.61
CA MET A 24 5.70 -10.50 6.97
C MET A 24 4.52 -11.29 7.53
N SER A 25 4.15 -12.42 6.92
CA SER A 25 2.92 -13.15 7.23
C SER A 25 2.77 -13.50 8.72
N LYS A 26 3.81 -14.04 9.35
CA LYS A 26 3.81 -14.38 10.78
C LYS A 26 3.61 -13.17 11.71
N PRO A 27 4.46 -12.13 11.68
CA PRO A 27 4.27 -10.96 12.54
C PRO A 27 2.98 -10.20 12.21
N TRP A 28 2.56 -10.16 10.94
CA TRP A 28 1.28 -9.57 10.54
C TRP A 28 0.10 -10.33 11.14
N MET A 29 0.01 -11.65 11.01
CA MET A 29 -1.08 -12.45 11.58
C MET A 29 -1.17 -12.29 13.10
N ALA A 30 -0.02 -12.27 13.80
CA ALA A 30 0.03 -12.06 15.25
C ALA A 30 -0.43 -10.66 15.68
N ALA A 31 -0.10 -9.64 14.88
CA ALA A 31 -0.48 -8.25 15.12
C ALA A 31 -1.94 -7.97 14.75
N ALA A 32 -2.43 -8.58 13.66
CA ALA A 32 -3.81 -8.54 13.18
C ALA A 32 -4.75 -9.46 13.95
N GLU A 33 -4.20 -10.32 14.81
CA GLU A 33 -4.96 -11.26 15.65
C GLU A 33 -5.81 -12.23 14.81
N ILE A 34 -5.28 -12.58 13.64
CA ILE A 34 -5.90 -13.55 12.75
C ILE A 34 -5.70 -14.94 13.31
N LYS A 35 -6.80 -15.67 13.47
CA LYS A 35 -6.77 -17.08 13.87
C LYS A 35 -6.07 -17.89 12.78
N VAL A 36 -5.15 -18.75 13.21
CA VAL A 36 -4.39 -19.64 12.34
C VAL A 36 -4.97 -21.05 12.43
N GLY A 37 -5.25 -21.66 11.29
CA GLY A 37 -5.76 -23.02 11.20
C GLY A 37 -4.68 -24.08 11.49
N PRO A 38 -5.07 -25.37 11.56
CA PRO A 38 -4.15 -26.48 11.82
C PRO A 38 -3.04 -26.62 10.76
N ASP A 39 -3.28 -26.09 9.56
CA ASP A 39 -2.36 -26.05 8.42
C ASP A 39 -1.41 -24.85 8.44
N GLY A 40 -1.47 -24.02 9.49
CA GLY A 40 -0.66 -22.81 9.61
C GLY A 40 -1.17 -21.64 8.77
N ARG A 41 -2.33 -21.75 8.12
CA ARG A 41 -2.90 -20.70 7.26
C ARG A 41 -3.89 -19.80 7.99
N PRO A 42 -4.10 -18.56 7.53
CA PRO A 42 -5.16 -17.70 8.03
C PRO A 42 -6.54 -18.36 7.91
N ALA A 43 -7.35 -18.34 8.97
CA ALA A 43 -8.70 -18.88 8.93
C ALA A 43 -9.61 -18.17 7.89
N ASN A 44 -9.26 -16.95 7.50
CA ASN A 44 -9.94 -16.15 6.48
C ASN A 44 -9.26 -16.22 5.10
N ALA A 45 -8.35 -17.17 4.86
CA ALA A 45 -7.60 -17.25 3.59
C ALA A 45 -8.47 -17.46 2.33
N SER A 46 -9.71 -17.94 2.49
CA SER A 46 -10.66 -18.11 1.38
C SER A 46 -11.39 -16.82 1.00
N ASP A 47 -11.36 -15.77 1.84
CA ASP A 47 -11.99 -14.50 1.54
C ASP A 47 -11.15 -13.71 0.52
N LYS A 48 -11.70 -13.59 -0.70
CA LYS A 48 -11.05 -12.88 -1.80
C LYS A 48 -11.35 -11.38 -1.80
N MET A 49 -12.32 -10.92 -1.01
CA MET A 49 -12.75 -9.51 -1.00
C MET A 49 -11.63 -8.53 -0.63
N PRO A 50 -10.74 -8.81 0.34
CA PRO A 50 -9.63 -7.92 0.66
C PRO A 50 -8.70 -7.65 -0.53
N PHE A 51 -8.48 -8.64 -1.40
CA PHE A 51 -7.64 -8.47 -2.59
C PHE A 51 -8.30 -7.56 -3.63
N VAL A 52 -9.62 -7.70 -3.83
CA VAL A 52 -10.39 -6.84 -4.73
C VAL A 52 -10.39 -5.40 -4.22
N ILE A 53 -10.68 -5.21 -2.93
CA ILE A 53 -10.66 -3.89 -2.28
C ILE A 53 -9.26 -3.27 -2.38
N GLY A 54 -8.22 -4.06 -2.13
CA GLY A 54 -6.83 -3.63 -2.25
C GLY A 54 -6.47 -3.18 -3.67
N LEU A 55 -6.84 -3.96 -4.69
CA LEU A 55 -6.55 -3.62 -6.09
C LEU A 55 -7.27 -2.35 -6.53
N VAL A 56 -8.55 -2.22 -6.20
CA VAL A 56 -9.33 -1.00 -6.47
C VAL A 56 -8.73 0.20 -5.73
N GLY A 57 -8.35 0.02 -4.46
CA GLY A 57 -7.67 1.04 -3.66
C GLY A 57 -6.36 1.51 -4.30
N MET A 58 -5.54 0.59 -4.81
CA MET A 58 -4.29 0.93 -5.50
C MET A 58 -4.53 1.69 -6.81
N LEU A 59 -5.58 1.34 -7.58
CA LEU A 59 -5.97 2.07 -8.78
C LEU A 59 -6.39 3.51 -8.48
N LEU A 60 -7.21 3.70 -7.43
CA LEU A 60 -7.64 5.02 -7.00
C LEU A 60 -6.46 5.86 -6.49
N ALA A 61 -5.58 5.26 -5.68
CA ALA A 61 -4.38 5.91 -5.19
C ALA A 61 -3.45 6.33 -6.33
N ALA A 62 -3.16 5.44 -7.28
CA ALA A 62 -2.34 5.73 -8.44
C ALA A 62 -2.94 6.84 -9.32
N GLY A 63 -4.26 6.81 -9.55
CA GLY A 63 -4.96 7.85 -10.30
C GLY A 63 -4.87 9.21 -9.63
N MET A 64 -5.10 9.29 -8.31
CA MET A 64 -5.01 10.54 -7.56
C MET A 64 -3.57 11.06 -7.48
N MET A 65 -2.60 10.17 -7.27
CA MET A 65 -1.18 10.54 -7.29
C MET A 65 -0.77 11.09 -8.65
N ARG A 66 -1.21 10.48 -9.75
CA ARG A 66 -0.95 10.99 -11.11
C ARG A 66 -1.53 12.39 -11.32
N TYR A 67 -2.73 12.64 -10.81
CA TYR A 67 -3.35 13.96 -10.86
C TYR A 67 -2.54 15.00 -10.06
N ILE A 68 -2.19 14.68 -8.81
CA ILE A 68 -1.37 15.54 -7.93
C ILE A 68 -0.02 15.84 -8.58
N PHE A 69 0.65 14.84 -9.14
CA PHE A 69 1.96 14.98 -9.75
C PHE A 69 1.94 15.92 -10.95
N GLY A 70 0.87 15.84 -11.77
CA GLY A 70 0.64 16.77 -12.87
C GLY A 70 0.44 18.22 -12.39
N MET A 71 -0.36 18.43 -11.33
CA MET A 71 -0.57 19.77 -10.77
C MET A 71 0.69 20.36 -10.12
N ALA A 72 1.53 19.51 -9.51
CA ALA A 72 2.71 19.93 -8.77
C ALA A 72 4.00 19.98 -9.60
N ALA A 73 3.91 19.79 -10.94
CA ALA A 73 5.07 19.71 -11.83
C ALA A 73 6.13 18.69 -11.35
N ILE A 74 5.64 17.53 -10.91
CA ILE A 74 6.46 16.37 -10.57
C ILE A 74 6.67 15.60 -11.88
N ASP A 75 7.83 15.83 -12.48
CA ASP A 75 8.17 15.45 -13.86
C ASP A 75 9.47 14.64 -13.96
N THR A 76 10.07 14.27 -12.82
CA THR A 76 11.27 13.42 -12.77
C THR A 76 11.06 12.23 -11.85
N VAL A 77 11.75 11.14 -12.15
CA VAL A 77 11.74 9.91 -11.34
C VAL A 77 12.06 10.19 -9.87
N GLY A 78 13.10 11.01 -9.61
CA GLY A 78 13.49 11.38 -8.25
C GLY A 78 12.39 12.13 -7.49
N LYS A 79 11.74 13.11 -8.13
CA LYS A 79 10.58 13.81 -7.54
C LYS A 79 9.40 12.87 -7.32
N GLY A 80 9.13 11.96 -8.25
CA GLY A 80 8.03 11.00 -8.14
C GLY A 80 8.19 10.04 -6.98
N VAL A 81 9.37 9.42 -6.86
CA VAL A 81 9.69 8.51 -5.74
C VAL A 81 9.63 9.24 -4.41
N THR A 82 10.30 10.38 -4.28
CA THR A 82 10.35 11.14 -3.01
C THR A 82 8.98 11.65 -2.60
N THR A 83 8.18 12.15 -3.54
CA THR A 83 6.81 12.59 -3.25
C THR A 83 5.91 11.41 -2.92
N GLY A 84 6.02 10.29 -3.63
CA GLY A 84 5.26 9.08 -3.35
C GLY A 84 5.54 8.53 -1.95
N LEU A 85 6.82 8.40 -1.58
CA LEU A 85 7.23 8.04 -0.22
C LEU A 85 6.67 9.05 0.80
N GLY A 86 6.72 10.34 0.50
CA GLY A 86 6.19 11.40 1.36
C GLY A 86 4.68 11.28 1.59
N ILE A 87 3.91 10.99 0.54
CA ILE A 87 2.46 10.76 0.64
C ILE A 87 2.17 9.58 1.55
N GLY A 88 2.83 8.44 1.33
CA GLY A 88 2.60 7.26 2.16
C GLY A 88 3.02 7.46 3.62
N ALA A 89 4.21 8.02 3.85
CA ALA A 89 4.78 8.19 5.19
C ALA A 89 4.13 9.32 6.01
N PHE A 90 3.81 10.45 5.39
CA PHE A 90 3.38 11.66 6.09
C PHE A 90 1.92 12.05 5.86
N SER A 91 1.23 11.39 4.93
CA SER A 91 -0.21 11.55 4.77
C SER A 91 -0.94 10.28 5.21
N VAL A 92 -0.72 9.15 4.53
CA VAL A 92 -1.57 7.96 4.74
C VAL A 92 -1.25 7.22 6.04
N MET A 93 0.03 6.99 6.35
CA MET A 93 0.44 6.27 7.56
C MET A 93 -0.08 6.93 8.86
N PRO A 94 -0.05 8.26 9.06
CA PRO A 94 -0.64 8.91 10.23
C PRO A 94 -2.12 8.59 10.43
N TRP A 95 -2.93 8.59 9.35
CA TRP A 95 -4.34 8.21 9.43
C TRP A 95 -4.53 6.75 9.83
N ILE A 96 -3.72 5.84 9.26
CA ILE A 96 -3.73 4.42 9.64
C ILE A 96 -3.37 4.27 11.13
N ALA A 97 -2.26 4.90 11.57
CA ALA A 97 -1.79 4.86 12.94
C ALA A 97 -2.86 5.34 13.92
N MET A 98 -3.51 6.46 13.61
CA MET A 98 -4.59 7.03 14.41
C MET A 98 -5.79 6.09 14.49
N ASN A 99 -6.27 5.59 13.36
CA ASN A 99 -7.41 4.68 13.31
C ASN A 99 -7.13 3.35 14.04
N TYR A 100 -5.90 2.84 13.93
CA TYR A 100 -5.46 1.66 14.67
C TYR A 100 -5.36 1.91 16.17
N ALA A 101 -4.87 3.08 16.59
CA ALA A 101 -4.84 3.45 18.00
C ALA A 101 -6.26 3.55 18.58
N PHE A 102 -7.19 4.22 17.90
CA PHE A 102 -8.60 4.26 18.34
C PHE A 102 -9.26 2.87 18.32
N GLY A 103 -8.92 2.04 17.33
CA GLY A 103 -9.36 0.65 17.24
C GLY A 103 -8.63 -0.31 18.18
N GLN A 104 -7.76 0.18 19.08
CA GLN A 104 -6.96 -0.61 20.03
C GLN A 104 -6.19 -1.76 19.37
N ARG A 105 -5.74 -1.54 18.13
CA ARG A 105 -4.91 -2.50 17.38
C ARG A 105 -3.48 -2.45 17.89
N LYS A 106 -2.76 -3.58 17.77
CA LYS A 106 -1.34 -3.67 18.15
C LYS A 106 -0.51 -2.69 17.32
N PHE A 107 0.36 -1.93 17.97
CA PHE A 107 1.23 -0.94 17.30
C PHE A 107 2.07 -1.53 16.16
N MET A 108 2.41 -2.82 16.24
CA MET A 108 3.12 -3.52 15.17
C MET A 108 2.35 -3.50 13.83
N LEU A 109 1.01 -3.43 13.83
CA LEU A 109 0.24 -3.24 12.60
C LEU A 109 0.54 -1.89 11.94
N THR A 110 0.65 -0.82 12.72
CA THR A 110 1.05 0.49 12.20
C THR A 110 2.41 0.43 11.53
N VAL A 111 3.36 -0.32 12.09
CA VAL A 111 4.69 -0.49 11.50
C VAL A 111 4.61 -1.28 10.18
N ILE A 112 3.97 -2.44 10.18
CA ILE A 112 3.90 -3.32 9.01
C ILE A 112 3.11 -2.66 7.88
N ASP A 113 1.94 -2.11 8.18
CA ASP A 113 1.05 -1.50 7.19
C ASP A 113 1.55 -0.10 6.79
N GLY A 114 2.21 0.61 7.70
CA GLY A 114 2.87 1.89 7.45
C GLY A 114 4.03 1.76 6.46
N VAL A 115 4.87 0.73 6.59
CA VAL A 115 5.91 0.43 5.60
C VAL A 115 5.29 0.04 4.27
N ASN A 116 4.26 -0.80 4.27
CA ASN A 116 3.56 -1.19 3.06
C ASN A 116 3.04 0.03 2.28
N VAL A 117 2.30 0.93 2.93
CA VAL A 117 1.72 2.10 2.26
C VAL A 117 2.79 3.09 1.83
N THR A 118 3.84 3.28 2.63
CA THR A 118 4.95 4.17 2.31
C THR A 118 5.68 3.72 1.06
N VAL A 119 6.13 2.46 1.05
CA VAL A 119 6.86 1.90 -0.09
C VAL A 119 5.95 1.73 -1.30
N GLY A 120 4.69 1.31 -1.10
CA GLY A 120 3.69 1.22 -2.15
C GLY A 120 3.47 2.55 -2.88
N CYS A 121 3.27 3.65 -2.14
CA CYS A 121 3.17 4.97 -2.74
C CYS A 121 4.48 5.41 -3.43
N GLY A 122 5.65 5.08 -2.86
CA GLY A 122 6.94 5.30 -3.51
C GLY A 122 7.06 4.57 -4.87
N ILE A 123 6.61 3.32 -4.94
CA ILE A 123 6.57 2.51 -6.18
C ILE A 123 5.58 3.10 -7.18
N ILE A 124 4.39 3.53 -6.75
CA ILE A 124 3.46 4.24 -7.63
C ILE A 124 4.16 5.46 -8.21
N GLY A 125 4.79 6.28 -7.36
CA GLY A 125 5.49 7.47 -7.79
C GLY A 125 6.66 7.20 -8.74
N LEU A 126 7.37 6.09 -8.55
CA LEU A 126 8.40 5.60 -9.48
C LEU A 126 7.78 5.32 -10.86
N VAL A 127 6.80 4.42 -10.91
CA VAL A 127 6.23 3.92 -12.16
C VAL A 127 5.57 5.03 -12.95
N LEU A 128 4.85 5.93 -12.28
CA LEU A 128 4.22 7.08 -12.92
C LEU A 128 5.22 8.00 -13.67
N MET A 129 6.50 8.00 -13.30
CA MET A 129 7.54 8.83 -13.92
C MET A 129 8.39 8.09 -14.97
N LEU A 130 8.13 6.80 -15.21
CA LEU A 130 8.91 6.01 -16.18
C LEU A 130 8.44 6.19 -17.63
N PHE A 131 7.19 6.62 -17.87
CA PHE A 131 6.62 6.73 -19.22
C PHE A 131 5.35 7.59 -19.31
#